data_AF-A0A838GB57-F1
#
_entry.id   AF-A0A838GB57-F1
#
_cell.length_a   1.000
_cell.length_b   1.000
_cell.length_c   1.000
_cell.angle_alpha   90.00
_cell.angle_beta   90.00
_cell.angle_gamma   90.00
#
_symmetry.space_group_name_H-M   'P 1'
#
loop_
_entity.id
_entity.type
_entity.pdbx_description
1 polymer ?
#
loop_
_entity_poly.entity_id
_entity_poly.type
_entity_poly.pdbx_seq_one_letter_code
_entity_poly.pdbx_strand_id
1 'polypeptide(L)' 'MMFEKLRRKLGNAVFWRLVRRWPQTHLNSTADRHTFIAWVEARTGRELSEFFDDWLFSPTWPPAD' A
#
# COMPACT_ATOMS: atom_id res chain seq x y z
N MET A 1 9.00 7.11 -3.71
CA MET A 1 8.31 6.81 -4.99
C MET A 1 7.13 5.83 -4.81
N MET A 2 7.21 4.71 -4.03
CA MET A 2 6.10 3.75 -3.82
C MET A 2 4.83 4.43 -3.33
N PHE A 3 4.94 5.10 -2.18
CA PHE A 3 3.83 5.72 -1.49
C PHE A 3 3.21 6.82 -2.33
N GLU A 4 4.01 7.48 -3.17
CA GLU A 4 3.54 8.48 -4.11
C GLU A 4 2.75 7.83 -5.26
N LYS A 5 3.25 6.74 -5.87
CA LYS A 5 2.51 5.99 -6.90
C LYS A 5 1.23 5.36 -6.32
N LEU A 6 1.29 4.86 -5.10
CA LEU A 6 0.12 4.34 -4.37
C LEU A 6 -0.89 5.46 -4.07
N ARG A 7 -0.44 6.63 -3.63
CA ARG A 7 -1.27 7.82 -3.39
C ARG A 7 -1.92 8.30 -4.68
N ARG A 8 -1.21 8.29 -5.81
CA ARG A 8 -1.76 8.60 -7.14
C ARG A 8 -2.81 7.57 -7.57
N LYS A 9 -2.58 6.26 -7.36
CA LYS A 9 -3.56 5.21 -7.66
C LYS A 9 -4.81 5.32 -6.79
N LEU A 10 -4.67 5.45 -5.48
CA LEU A 10 -5.78 5.44 -4.53
C LEU A 10 -6.50 6.80 -4.40
N GLY A 11 -5.83 7.88 -4.77
CA GLY A 11 -6.26 9.24 -4.48
C GLY A 11 -5.90 9.68 -3.07
N ASN A 12 -5.69 10.99 -2.93
CA ASN A 12 -5.09 11.58 -1.74
C ASN A 12 -5.90 11.31 -0.45
N ALA A 13 -7.22 11.53 -0.52
CA ALA A 13 -8.11 11.40 0.63
C ALA A 13 -8.22 9.94 1.13
N VAL A 14 -8.26 8.98 0.20
CA VAL A 14 -8.34 7.55 0.52
C VAL A 14 -7.02 7.09 1.12
N PHE A 15 -5.90 7.43 0.48
CA PHE A 15 -4.56 7.11 0.98
C PHE A 15 -4.33 7.59 2.41
N TRP A 16 -4.57 8.87 2.69
CA TRP A 16 -4.35 9.42 4.03
C TRP A 16 -5.32 8.89 5.09
N ARG A 17 -6.53 8.45 4.69
CA ARG A 17 -7.47 7.78 5.60
C ARG A 17 -6.97 6.40 5.98
N LEU A 18 -6.44 5.67 5.00
CA LEU A 18 -5.93 4.32 5.15
C LEU A 18 -4.66 4.30 6.01
N VAL A 19 -3.66 5.11 5.69
CA VAL A 19 -2.39 5.18 6.43
C VAL A 19 -2.60 5.58 7.90
N ARG A 20 -3.58 6.44 8.20
CA ARG A 20 -3.90 6.82 9.58
C ARG A 20 -4.67 5.73 10.35
N ARG A 21 -5.54 4.97 9.69
CA ARG A 21 -6.31 3.88 10.32
C ARG A 21 -5.49 2.61 10.51
N TRP A 22 -4.50 2.36 9.65
CA TRP A 22 -3.64 1.18 9.71
C TRP A 22 -2.99 0.95 11.09
N PRO A 23 -2.20 1.90 11.65
CA PRO A 23 -1.58 1.69 12.95
C PRO A 23 -2.60 1.55 14.08
N GLN A 24 -3.76 2.21 13.99
CA GLN A 24 -4.83 2.07 14.98
C GLN A 24 -5.46 0.66 14.96
N THR A 25 -5.49 0.02 13.79
CA THR A 25 -6.07 -1.32 13.61
C THR A 25 -5.07 -2.43 13.92
N HIS A 26 -3.77 -2.17 13.76
CA HIS A 26 -2.69 -3.15 13.93
C HIS A 26 -1.75 -2.83 15.10
N LEU A 27 -2.20 -1.99 16.04
CA LEU A 27 -1.48 -1.73 17.29
C LEU A 27 -1.31 -3.07 18.05
N ASN A 28 -0.08 -3.45 18.37
CA ASN A 28 0.30 -4.72 19.01
C ASN A 28 0.31 -5.98 18.13
N SER A 29 0.36 -5.85 16.80
CA SER A 29 0.55 -6.98 15.89
C SER A 29 1.82 -6.83 15.06
N THR A 30 2.54 -7.93 14.83
CA THR A 30 3.62 -7.99 13.84
C THR A 30 2.97 -7.97 12.46
N ALA A 31 2.62 -6.78 11.99
CA ALA A 31 1.95 -6.62 10.71
C ALA A 31 3.00 -6.61 9.59
N ASP A 32 3.11 -7.74 8.90
CA ASP A 32 3.95 -7.86 7.71
C ASP A 32 3.35 -7.12 6.51
N ARG A 33 4.21 -6.94 5.51
CA ARG A 33 3.94 -6.24 4.25
C ARG A 33 2.67 -6.74 3.56
N HIS A 34 2.49 -8.06 3.50
CA HIS A 34 1.31 -8.71 2.93
C HIS A 34 0.01 -8.33 3.65
N THR A 35 0.06 -8.17 4.97
CA THR A 35 -1.10 -7.76 5.76
C THR A 35 -1.52 -6.33 5.40
N PHE A 36 -0.56 -5.43 5.17
CA PHE A 36 -0.85 -4.08 4.71
C PHE A 36 -1.51 -4.07 3.33
N ILE A 37 -0.96 -4.84 2.40
CA ILE A 37 -1.50 -4.95 1.03
C ILE A 37 -2.94 -5.47 1.08
N ALA A 38 -3.17 -6.64 1.70
CA ALA A 38 -4.49 -7.23 1.81
C ALA A 38 -5.52 -6.29 2.49
N TRP A 39 -5.09 -5.52 3.49
CA TRP A 39 -5.95 -4.57 4.20
C TRP A 39 -6.33 -3.36 3.33
N VAL A 40 -5.41 -2.88 2.50
CA VAL A 40 -5.67 -1.80 1.54
C VAL A 40 -6.58 -2.32 0.43
N GLU A 41 -6.30 -3.49 -0.13
CA GLU A 41 -7.12 -4.12 -1.18
C GLU A 41 -8.56 -4.34 -0.69
N ALA A 42 -8.73 -4.90 0.52
CA ALA A 42 -10.05 -5.11 1.13
C ALA A 42 -10.86 -3.81 1.34
N ARG A 43 -10.20 -2.67 1.56
CA ARG A 43 -10.86 -1.37 1.79
C ARG A 43 -11.08 -0.54 0.52
N THR A 44 -10.33 -0.85 -0.53
CA THR A 44 -10.35 -0.09 -1.78
C THR A 44 -11.01 -0.87 -2.91
N GLY A 45 -11.20 -2.19 -2.74
CA GLY A 45 -11.70 -3.09 -3.78
C GLY A 45 -10.75 -3.20 -4.97
N ARG A 46 -9.49 -2.81 -4.80
CA ARG A 46 -8.48 -2.84 -5.86
C ARG A 46 -7.51 -3.98 -5.61
N GLU A 47 -7.16 -4.69 -6.66
CA GLU A 47 -6.02 -5.59 -6.65
C GLU A 47 -4.74 -4.73 -6.81
N LEU A 48 -3.88 -4.79 -5.81
CA LEU A 48 -2.61 -4.06 -5.72
C LEU A 48 -1.43 -5.02 -5.59
N SER A 49 -1.68 -6.31 -5.41
CA SER A 49 -0.67 -7.35 -5.26
C SER A 49 0.44 -7.26 -6.33
N GLU A 50 0.10 -7.19 -7.62
CA GLU A 50 1.09 -7.02 -8.70
C GLU A 50 1.86 -5.69 -8.63
N PHE A 51 1.19 -4.59 -8.25
CA PHE A 51 1.86 -3.29 -8.09
C PHE A 51 2.89 -3.32 -6.96
N PHE A 52 2.57 -3.98 -5.85
CA PHE A 52 3.52 -4.14 -4.76
C PHE A 52 4.59 -5.17 -5.07
N ASP A 53 4.31 -6.20 -5.87
CA ASP A 53 5.32 -7.15 -6.33
C ASP A 53 6.41 -6.43 -7.15
N ASP A 54 5.97 -5.66 -8.15
CA ASP A 54 6.83 -4.86 -9.04
C ASP A 54 7.66 -3.82 -8.29
N TRP A 55 7.16 -3.30 -7.17
CA TRP A 55 7.81 -2.22 -6.44
C TRP A 55 8.63 -2.66 -5.22
N LEU A 56 8.23 -3.75 -4.58
CA LEU A 56 8.77 -4.19 -3.28
C LEU A 56 9.64 -5.45 -3.39
N PHE A 57 9.55 -6.19 -4.50
CA PHE A 57 10.29 -7.42 -4.76
C PHE A 57 11.20 -7.32 -5.99
N SER A 58 11.01 -6.31 -6.83
CA SER A 58 11.90 -6.09 -7.97
C SER A 58 13.26 -5.55 -7.50
N PRO A 59 14.39 -6.18 -7.89
CA PRO A 59 15.73 -5.74 -7.51
C PRO A 59 16.08 -4.36 -8.11
N THR A 60 15.32 -3.91 -9.10
CA THR A 60 15.44 -2.62 -9.77
C THR A 60 14.15 -1.84 -9.59
N TRP A 61 14.27 -0.63 -9.04
CA TRP A 61 13.14 0.28 -8.86
C TRP A 61 12.63 0.69 -10.25
N PRO A 62 11.32 0.58 -10.55
CA PRO A 62 10.81 1.02 -11.84
C PRO A 62 11.04 2.53 -12.00
N PRO A 63 11.36 3.03 -13.20
CA PRO A 63 11.69 4.43 -13.41
C PRO A 63 10.57 5.34 -12.88
N ALA A 64 11.01 6.40 -12.20
CA ALA A 64 10.14 7.49 -11.81
C ALA A 64 10.03 8.44 -13.01
N ASP A 65 8.88 8.42 -13.67
CA ASP A 65 8.45 9.48 -14.59
C ASP A 65 7.87 10.65 -13.79
#